data_AF-A0A2U9BZ79-F1
#
_entry.id   AF-A0A2U9BZ79-F1
#
_cell.length_a   1.000
_cell.length_b   1.000
_cell.length_c   1.000
_cell.angle_alpha   90.00
_cell.angle_beta   90.00
_cell.angle_gamma   90.00
#
_symmetry.space_group_name_H-M   'P 1'
#
loop_
_entity.id
_entity.type
_entity.pdbx_description
1 polymer ?
#
loop_
_entity_poly.entity_id
_entity_poly.type
_entity_poly.pdbx_seq_one_letter_code
_entity_poly.pdbx_strand_id
1 'polypeptide(L)'
;MSNEDLNYAPTEPEVVGNLRVTNATTSSVSLTWTEPAGNRSVYRVQWADGHSNGTSRNVSGTNITINNLTAGVLYYISVAAVADDGHTEGRNVTVERYTSK
;
A
#
# COMPACT_ATOMS: atom_id res chain seq x y z
N MET A 1 -30.53 5.62 28.02
CA MET A 1 -29.07 5.41 28.03
C MET A 1 -28.53 6.21 26.87
N SER A 2 -28.16 7.46 27.12
CA SER A 2 -27.69 8.39 26.09
C SER A 2 -26.36 8.95 26.59
N ASN A 3 -25.29 8.23 26.27
CA ASN A 3 -23.96 8.81 26.21
C ASN A 3 -23.65 8.91 24.72
N GLU A 4 -23.89 10.11 24.22
CA GLU A 4 -23.22 10.78 23.11
C GLU A 4 -22.17 9.90 22.44
N ASP A 5 -22.42 9.55 21.16
CA ASP A 5 -21.40 9.07 20.24
C ASP A 5 -20.18 9.96 20.37
N LEU A 6 -19.18 9.49 21.13
CA LEU A 6 -17.88 10.14 21.23
C LEU A 6 -17.43 10.37 19.80
N ASN A 7 -17.21 11.63 19.46
CA ASN A 7 -16.84 12.14 18.15
C ASN A 7 -15.50 11.53 17.70
N TYR A 8 -15.49 10.23 17.39
CA TYR A 8 -14.34 9.47 16.92
C TYR A 8 -14.19 9.76 15.44
N ALA A 9 -13.60 10.92 15.13
CA ALA A 9 -13.06 11.17 13.82
C ALA A 9 -11.72 10.42 13.73
N PRO A 10 -11.60 9.36 12.91
CA PRO A 10 -10.32 8.70 12.71
C PRO A 10 -9.32 9.72 12.16
N THR A 11 -8.15 9.79 12.79
CA THR A 11 -7.06 10.64 12.30
C THR A 11 -6.44 10.00 11.06
N GLU A 12 -5.97 10.81 10.12
CA GLU A 12 -5.19 10.33 8.99
C GLU A 12 -3.95 9.56 9.50
N PRO A 13 -3.71 8.32 9.03
CA PRO A 13 -2.51 7.57 9.40
C PRO A 13 -1.25 8.24 8.87
N GLU A 14 -0.13 8.10 9.59
CA GLU A 14 1.16 8.54 9.10
C GLU A 14 1.65 7.73 7.89
N VAL A 15 2.66 8.27 7.22
CA VAL A 15 3.26 7.70 6.01
C VAL A 15 4.00 6.40 6.33
N VAL A 16 3.79 5.35 5.55
CA VAL A 16 4.54 4.09 5.69
C VAL A 16 6.05 4.34 5.57
N GLY A 17 6.83 3.76 6.48
CA GLY A 17 8.28 3.93 6.48
C GLY A 17 8.99 2.91 5.59
N ASN A 18 10.21 3.22 5.16
CA ASN A 18 11.16 2.28 4.55
C ASN A 18 10.58 1.35 3.45
N LEU A 19 9.62 1.86 2.65
CA LEU A 19 9.06 1.11 1.53
C LEU A 19 10.16 0.78 0.53
N ARG A 20 10.37 -0.52 0.29
CA ARG A 20 11.39 -1.01 -0.63
C ARG A 20 10.98 -2.31 -1.30
N VAL A 21 11.51 -2.52 -2.50
CA VAL A 21 11.42 -3.80 -3.20
C VAL A 21 12.48 -4.75 -2.67
N THR A 22 12.06 -5.95 -2.28
CA THR A 22 12.94 -7.02 -1.78
C THR A 22 13.30 -8.03 -2.86
N ASN A 23 12.41 -8.26 -3.84
CA ASN A 23 12.65 -9.16 -4.95
C ASN A 23 11.84 -8.74 -6.19
N ALA A 24 12.37 -9.03 -7.37
CA ALA A 24 11.67 -8.89 -8.64
C ALA A 24 11.98 -10.08 -9.54
N THR A 25 10.95 -10.69 -10.10
CA THR A 25 11.04 -11.78 -11.07
C THR A 25 10.47 -11.31 -12.41
N THR A 26 10.35 -12.21 -13.38
CA THR A 26 9.70 -11.93 -14.66
C THR A 26 8.19 -11.66 -14.51
N SER A 27 7.55 -12.12 -13.44
CA SER A 27 6.10 -12.02 -13.26
C SER A 27 5.64 -11.60 -11.86
N SER A 28 6.58 -11.22 -10.99
CA SER A 28 6.25 -10.79 -9.63
C SER A 28 7.22 -9.75 -9.07
N VAL A 29 6.72 -8.94 -8.14
CA VAL A 29 7.50 -8.00 -7.34
C VAL A 29 7.12 -8.16 -5.88
N SER A 30 8.11 -8.34 -5.00
CA SER A 30 7.93 -8.41 -3.55
C SER A 30 8.37 -7.11 -2.90
N LEU A 31 7.56 -6.60 -1.96
CA LEU A 31 7.79 -5.35 -1.25
C LEU A 31 7.71 -5.56 0.26
N THR A 32 8.40 -4.69 0.98
CA THR A 32 8.24 -4.53 2.43
C THR A 32 8.27 -3.05 2.79
N TRP A 33 7.60 -2.69 3.87
CA TRP A 33 7.62 -1.37 4.49
C TRP A 33 7.63 -1.54 6.01
N THR A 34 7.83 -0.45 6.73
CA THR A 34 7.67 -0.39 8.18
C THR A 34 6.36 0.29 8.51
N GLU A 35 5.76 -0.21 9.59
CA GLU A 35 4.54 0.31 10.17
C GLU A 35 4.66 1.80 10.53
N PRO A 36 3.71 2.64 10.09
CA PRO A 36 3.66 4.05 10.48
C PRO A 36 3.16 4.20 11.92
N ALA A 37 3.43 5.36 12.53
CA ALA A 37 2.80 5.73 13.79
C ALA A 37 1.31 6.07 13.58
N GLY A 38 0.51 5.98 14.65
CA GLY A 38 -0.92 6.28 14.62
C GLY A 38 -1.82 5.05 14.42
N ASN A 39 -3.13 5.28 14.49
CA ASN A 39 -4.15 4.23 14.35
C ASN A 39 -4.37 3.88 12.88
N ARG A 40 -4.22 2.60 12.53
CA ARG A 40 -4.52 2.10 11.19
C ARG A 40 -4.97 0.64 11.21
N SER A 41 -5.83 0.26 10.28
CA SER A 41 -6.38 -1.09 10.14
C SER A 41 -5.64 -1.93 9.11
N VAL A 42 -5.38 -1.36 7.92
CA VAL A 42 -4.82 -2.07 6.77
C VAL A 42 -3.93 -1.14 5.94
N TYR A 43 -3.24 -1.71 4.96
CA TYR A 43 -2.49 -1.00 3.93
C TYR A 43 -3.16 -1.17 2.58
N ARG A 44 -3.32 -0.09 1.83
CA ARG A 44 -3.72 -0.14 0.43
C ARG A 44 -2.48 -0.08 -0.44
N VAL A 45 -2.27 -1.15 -1.21
CA VAL A 45 -1.17 -1.25 -2.20
C VAL A 45 -1.77 -1.10 -3.58
N GLN A 46 -1.25 -0.18 -4.39
CA GLN A 46 -1.67 -0.01 -5.78
C GLN A 46 -0.49 -0.14 -6.72
N TRP A 47 -0.68 -0.70 -7.91
CA TRP A 47 0.37 -0.81 -8.91
C TRP A 47 -0.14 -0.64 -10.34
N ALA A 48 0.66 0.02 -11.17
CA ALA A 48 0.36 0.26 -12.59
C ALA A 48 1.63 0.22 -13.44
N ASP A 49 1.49 -0.12 -14.72
CA ASP A 49 2.57 -0.14 -15.72
C ASP A 49 2.76 1.21 -16.46
N GLY A 50 2.27 2.30 -15.86
CA GLY A 50 2.31 3.65 -16.43
C GLY A 50 1.10 4.02 -17.30
N HIS A 51 0.22 3.07 -17.67
CA HIS A 51 -1.08 3.37 -18.27
C HIS A 51 -2.15 3.35 -17.18
N SER A 52 -2.80 4.50 -17.00
CA SER A 52 -3.71 4.81 -15.90
C SER A 52 -4.93 3.88 -15.85
N ASN A 53 -4.78 2.75 -15.15
CA ASN A 53 -5.78 2.03 -14.36
C ASN A 53 -5.03 0.96 -13.55
N GLY A 54 -4.41 1.41 -12.45
CA GLY A 54 -3.67 0.52 -11.56
C GLY A 54 -4.60 -0.49 -10.87
N THR A 55 -4.04 -1.65 -10.53
CA THR A 55 -4.72 -2.61 -9.64
C THR A 55 -4.46 -2.21 -8.19
N SER A 56 -5.42 -2.43 -7.30
CA SER A 56 -5.25 -2.18 -5.86
C SER A 56 -5.59 -3.41 -5.02
N ARG A 57 -4.92 -3.56 -3.88
CA ARG A 57 -5.18 -4.61 -2.90
C ARG A 57 -4.97 -4.10 -1.48
N ASN A 58 -5.88 -4.47 -0.59
CA ASN A 58 -5.71 -4.27 0.85
C ASN A 58 -4.89 -5.40 1.47
N VAL A 59 -3.99 -5.06 2.38
CA VAL A 59 -3.04 -5.97 3.05
C VAL A 59 -3.00 -5.63 4.54
N SER A 60 -3.08 -6.63 5.41
CA SER A 60 -2.97 -6.43 6.87
C SER A 60 -1.53 -6.40 7.37
N GLY A 61 -0.62 -7.09 6.68
CA GLY A 61 0.81 -7.12 7.00
C GLY A 61 1.62 -6.00 6.32
N THR A 62 2.91 -5.92 6.67
CA THR A 62 3.85 -4.90 6.17
C THR A 62 4.69 -5.39 4.98
N ASN A 63 4.16 -6.37 4.25
CA ASN A 63 4.79 -6.93 3.06
C ASN A 63 3.73 -7.50 2.11
N ILE A 64 4.09 -7.59 0.82
CA ILE A 64 3.27 -8.22 -0.20
C ILE A 64 4.17 -8.74 -1.34
N THR A 65 3.71 -9.81 -1.99
CA THR A 65 4.15 -10.18 -3.34
C THR A 65 3.01 -9.93 -4.32
N ILE A 66 3.27 -9.06 -5.28
CA ILE A 66 2.40 -8.81 -6.43
C ILE A 66 2.77 -9.82 -7.51
N ASN A 67 1.79 -10.54 -8.05
CA ASN A 67 1.98 -11.59 -9.05
C ASN A 67 1.29 -11.23 -10.37
N ASN A 68 1.47 -12.07 -11.38
CA ASN A 68 0.86 -11.94 -12.72
C ASN A 68 1.25 -10.64 -13.43
N LEU A 69 2.49 -10.20 -13.22
CA LEU A 69 3.07 -9.05 -13.90
C LEU A 69 3.68 -9.47 -15.24
N THR A 70 3.84 -8.51 -16.15
CA THR A 70 4.47 -8.71 -17.46
C THR A 70 5.98 -8.54 -17.34
N ALA A 71 6.76 -9.41 -17.99
CA ALA A 71 8.22 -9.38 -17.97
C ALA A 71 8.80 -8.13 -18.69
N GLY A 72 9.87 -7.56 -18.15
CA GLY A 72 10.54 -6.38 -18.71
C GLY A 72 9.74 -5.07 -18.65
N VAL A 73 8.68 -5.00 -17.84
CA VAL A 73 7.80 -3.82 -17.71
C VAL A 73 8.09 -3.05 -16.42
N LEU A 74 8.07 -1.71 -16.51
CA LEU A 74 8.20 -0.83 -15.35
C LEU A 74 6.86 -0.73 -14.62
N TYR A 75 6.86 -1.09 -13.33
CA TYR A 75 5.71 -0.89 -12.46
C TYR A 75 5.98 0.22 -11.46
N TYR A 76 4.98 1.10 -11.29
CA TYR A 76 4.87 2.08 -10.23
C TYR A 76 3.99 1.49 -9.14
N ILE A 77 4.52 1.35 -7.93
CA ILE A 77 3.84 0.67 -6.82
C ILE A 77 3.73 1.64 -5.66
N SER A 78 2.51 2.00 -5.29
CA SER A 78 2.20 2.88 -4.16
C SER A 78 1.66 2.10 -2.96
N VAL A 79 1.97 2.58 -1.76
CA VAL A 79 1.42 2.07 -0.50
C VAL A 79 0.95 3.23 0.37
N ALA A 80 -0.27 3.12 0.89
CA ALA A 80 -0.84 4.00 1.92
C ALA A 80 -1.36 3.16 3.09
N ALA A 81 -1.27 3.71 4.30
CA ALA A 81 -1.97 3.17 5.46
C ALA A 81 -3.43 3.65 5.46
N VAL A 82 -4.35 2.82 5.95
CA VAL A 82 -5.78 3.11 6.01
C VAL A 82 -6.23 3.06 7.47
N ALA A 83 -6.92 4.10 7.94
CA ALA A 83 -7.38 4.20 9.31
C ALA A 83 -8.38 3.09 9.68
N ASP A 84 -8.76 3.02 10.96
CA ASP A 84 -9.63 1.95 11.47
C ASP A 84 -11.06 1.99 10.92
N ASP A 85 -11.46 3.10 10.32
CA ASP A 85 -12.72 3.22 9.58
C ASP A 85 -12.71 2.51 8.22
N GLY A 86 -11.54 2.06 7.74
CA GLY A 86 -11.37 1.43 6.43
C GLY A 86 -11.50 2.37 5.23
N HIS A 87 -11.65 3.68 5.47
CA HIS A 87 -11.93 4.69 4.43
C HIS A 87 -10.91 5.82 4.40
N THR A 88 -10.39 6.24 5.55
CA THR A 88 -9.43 7.34 5.64
C THR A 88 -8.04 6.83 5.27
N GLU A 89 -7.56 7.20 4.08
CA GLU A 89 -6.22 6.85 3.60
C GLU A 89 -5.21 7.92 3.96
N GLY A 90 -4.04 7.50 4.46
CA GLY A 90 -2.88 8.37 4.62
C GLY A 90 -2.16 8.61 3.29
N ARG A 91 -1.13 9.45 3.32
CA ARG A 91 -0.35 9.78 2.11
C ARG A 91 0.38 8.55 1.52
N ASN A 92 0.29 8.44 0.19
CA ASN A 92 0.98 7.42 -0.60
C ASN A 92 2.51 7.58 -0.60
N VAL A 93 3.22 6.45 -0.55
CA VAL A 93 4.64 6.34 -0.89
C VAL A 93 4.79 5.45 -2.11
N THR A 94 5.54 5.89 -3.11
CA THR A 94 5.70 5.18 -4.38
C THR A 94 7.13 4.69 -4.56
N VAL A 95 7.28 3.47 -5.07
CA VAL A 95 8.52 2.92 -5.59
C VAL A 95 8.32 2.43 -7.03
N GLU A 96 9.40 2.41 -7.79
CA GLU A 96 9.42 1.99 -9.18
C GLU A 96 10.28 0.73 -9.33
N ARG A 97 9.81 -0.24 -10.10
CA ARG A 97 10.59 -1.45 -10.37
C ARG A 97 10.23 -2.09 -11.70
N TYR A 98 11.27 -2.43 -12.47
CA TYR A 98 11.16 -3.34 -13.61
C TYR A 98 11.06 -4.79 -13.15
N THR A 99 10.14 -5.54 -13.76
CA THR A 99 10.22 -7.00 -13.76
C THR A 99 11.42 -7.47 -14.58
N SER A 100 11.97 -8.62 -14.21
CA SER A 100 13.05 -9.25 -14.96
C SER A 100 12.58 -9.65 -16.38
N LYS A 101 13.54 -9.89 -17.27
CA LYS A 101 13.28 -10.44 -18.62
C LYS A 101 13.40 -11.95 -18.63
#